data_AF-A0A520E4T4-F1
#
_entry.id   AF-A0A520E4T4-F1
#
_cell.length_a   1.000
_cell.length_b   1.000
_cell.length_c   1.000
_cell.angle_alpha   90.00
_cell.angle_beta   90.00
_cell.angle_gamma   90.00
#
_symmetry.space_group_name_H-M   'P 1'
#
loop_
_entity.id
_entity.type
_entity.pdbx_description
1 polymer ?
#
loop_
_entity_poly.entity_id
_entity_poly.type
_entity_poly.pdbx_seq_one_letter_code
_entity_poly.pdbx_strand_id
1 'polypeptide(L)'
;LDLQSICLAVLGGSTMTLLTRMQQGTESDVARIIAAMAAGFLLAGLQLFHSVLDSLLIFGAIHAGADVSYREWIEWFGYTVLFNIIGGVVLVTALRLVRTKELVKSERDQNSE
;
A
#
# COMPACT_ATOMS: atom_id res chain seq x y z
N LEU A 1 2.37 -19.98 -2.10
CA LEU A 1 1.67 -18.70 -2.32
C LEU A 1 0.17 -19.00 -2.37
N ASP A 2 -0.55 -18.62 -1.32
CA ASP A 2 -2.01 -18.72 -1.29
C ASP A 2 -2.65 -17.41 -1.81
N LEU A 3 -3.86 -17.49 -2.35
CA LEU A 3 -4.59 -16.34 -2.88
C LEU A 3 -4.82 -15.28 -1.79
N GLN A 4 -5.06 -15.71 -0.55
CA GLN A 4 -5.24 -14.79 0.58
C GLN A 4 -3.97 -13.95 0.80
N SER A 5 -2.79 -14.58 0.83
CA SER A 5 -1.51 -13.88 1.01
C SER A 5 -1.23 -12.88 -0.11
N ILE A 6 -1.59 -13.23 -1.34
CA ILE A 6 -1.47 -12.33 -2.50
C ILE A 6 -2.39 -11.12 -2.31
N CYS A 7 -3.66 -11.34 -1.97
CA CYS A 7 -4.62 -10.27 -1.72
C CYS A 7 -4.16 -9.35 -0.57
N LEU A 8 -3.68 -9.91 0.53
CA LEU A 8 -3.16 -9.14 1.67
C LEU A 8 -1.94 -8.29 1.28
N ALA A 9 -1.04 -8.81 0.45
CA ALA A 9 0.12 -8.06 -0.05
C ALA A 9 -0.30 -6.95 -1.04
N VAL A 10 -1.25 -7.21 -1.93
CA VAL A 10 -1.80 -6.18 -2.83
C VAL A 10 -2.48 -5.07 -2.03
N LEU A 11 -3.26 -5.43 -1.00
CA LEU A 11 -3.91 -4.46 -0.11
C LEU A 11 -2.90 -3.69 0.72
N GLY A 12 -1.84 -4.34 1.23
CA GLY A 12 -0.76 -3.67 1.96
C GLY A 12 -0.07 -2.59 1.13
N GLY A 13 0.29 -2.90 -0.11
CA GLY A 13 0.88 -1.92 -1.03
C GLY A 13 -0.08 -0.79 -1.44
N SER A 14 -1.35 -1.12 -1.65
CA SER A 14 -2.40 -0.15 -1.95
C SER A 14 -2.59 0.83 -0.79
N THR A 15 -2.70 0.34 0.45
CA THR A 15 -2.86 1.13 1.67
C THR A 15 -1.68 2.09 1.86
N MET A 16 -0.45 1.62 1.70
CA MET A 16 0.74 2.47 1.85
C MET A 16 0.88 3.50 0.73
N THR A 17 0.48 3.14 -0.49
CA THR A 17 0.42 4.11 -1.59
C THR A 17 -0.65 5.17 -1.35
N LEU A 18 -1.80 4.79 -0.82
CA LEU A 18 -2.86 5.73 -0.45
C LEU A 18 -2.40 6.67 0.66
N LEU A 19 -1.76 6.16 1.71
CA LEU A 19 -1.19 6.95 2.79
C LEU A 19 -0.26 8.04 2.26
N THR A 20 0.73 7.65 1.45
CA THR A 20 1.71 8.61 0.91
C THR A 20 1.04 9.66 0.02
N ARG A 21 0.03 9.27 -0.77
CA ARG A 21 -0.77 10.21 -1.59
C ARG A 21 -1.60 11.16 -0.74
N MET A 22 -2.20 10.69 0.36
CA MET A 22 -2.95 11.52 1.29
C MET A 22 -2.02 12.52 2.01
N GLN A 23 -0.85 12.06 2.46
CA GLN A 23 0.13 12.91 3.17
C GLN A 23 0.74 13.99 2.25
N GLN A 24 1.03 13.64 1.00
CA GLN A 24 1.49 14.59 -0.02
C GLN A 24 0.38 15.52 -0.52
N GLY A 25 -0.89 15.14 -0.34
CA GLY A 25 -2.05 15.91 -0.79
C GLY A 25 -2.57 16.93 0.24
N THR A 26 -1.92 17.08 1.39
CA THR A 26 -2.33 17.99 2.45
C THR A 26 -1.15 18.73 3.07
N GLU A 27 -1.38 19.97 3.48
CA GLU A 27 -0.42 20.79 4.25
C GLU A 27 -0.67 20.71 5.77
N SER A 28 -1.76 20.06 6.21
CA SER A 28 -2.07 19.93 7.63
C SER A 28 -1.31 18.76 8.25
N ASP A 29 -0.43 19.05 9.21
CA ASP A 29 0.31 18.01 9.94
C ASP A 29 -0.64 17.08 10.71
N VAL A 30 -1.74 17.62 11.26
CA VAL A 30 -2.77 16.81 11.93
C VAL A 30 -3.40 15.81 10.95
N ALA A 31 -3.72 16.23 9.72
CA ALA A 31 -4.25 15.33 8.71
C ALA A 31 -3.23 14.25 8.31
N ARG A 32 -1.94 14.59 8.21
CA ARG A 32 -0.86 13.62 7.93
C ARG A 32 -0.72 12.58 9.04
N ILE A 33 -0.84 12.99 10.30
CA ILE A 33 -0.81 12.11 11.47
C ILE A 33 -2.02 11.17 11.46
N ILE A 34 -3.22 11.70 11.27
CA ILE A 34 -4.45 10.89 11.23
C ILE A 34 -4.36 9.86 10.09
N ALA A 35 -3.89 10.25 8.91
CA ALA A 35 -3.68 9.34 7.79
C ALA A 35 -2.70 8.22 8.17
N ALA A 36 -1.57 8.55 8.81
CA ALA A 36 -0.59 7.57 9.27
C ALA A 36 -1.17 6.60 10.31
N MET A 37 -1.94 7.11 11.28
CA MET A 37 -2.62 6.29 12.28
C MET A 37 -3.62 5.33 11.62
N ALA A 38 -4.43 5.82 10.68
CA ALA A 38 -5.41 4.99 9.97
C ALA A 38 -4.71 3.90 9.14
N ALA A 39 -3.65 4.24 8.40
CA ALA A 39 -2.89 3.27 7.63
C ALA A 39 -2.18 2.25 8.53
N GLY A 40 -1.58 2.68 9.64
CA GLY A 40 -0.97 1.79 10.63
C GLY A 40 -1.98 0.85 11.26
N PHE A 41 -3.18 1.35 11.60
CA PHE A 41 -4.29 0.53 12.08
C PHE A 41 -4.71 -0.52 11.04
N LEU A 42 -4.84 -0.14 9.77
CA LEU A 42 -5.17 -1.10 8.71
C LEU A 42 -4.08 -2.16 8.53
N LEU A 43 -2.80 -1.75 8.50
CA LEU A 43 -1.67 -2.67 8.38
C LEU A 43 -1.65 -3.70 9.53
N ALA A 44 -1.66 -3.22 10.78
CA ALA A 44 -1.55 -4.10 11.94
C ALA A 44 -2.86 -4.84 12.25
N GLY A 45 -3.99 -4.14 12.18
CA GLY A 45 -5.31 -4.66 12.56
C GLY A 45 -5.87 -5.66 11.56
N LEU A 46 -5.64 -5.47 10.26
CA LEU A 46 -6.04 -6.41 9.22
C LEU A 46 -4.90 -7.36 8.80
N GLN A 47 -3.73 -7.25 9.44
CA GLN A 47 -2.54 -8.06 9.13
C GLN A 47 -2.17 -8.02 7.64
N LEU A 48 -2.21 -6.83 7.05
CA LEU A 48 -1.84 -6.64 5.65
C LEU A 48 -0.34 -6.87 5.48
N PHE A 49 0.05 -7.61 4.46
CA PHE A 49 1.46 -7.87 4.21
C PHE A 49 2.13 -6.66 3.60
N HIS A 50 3.00 -6.01 4.36
CA HIS A 50 3.77 -4.87 3.92
C HIS A 50 5.26 -5.18 4.03
N SER A 51 5.92 -5.23 2.88
CA SER A 51 7.29 -5.71 2.74
C SER A 51 8.28 -5.03 3.71
N VAL A 52 8.12 -3.73 3.98
CA VAL A 52 9.03 -2.99 4.86
C VAL A 52 8.73 -3.22 6.33
N LEU A 53 7.48 -3.01 6.76
CA LEU A 53 7.09 -3.17 8.17
C LEU A 53 7.33 -4.60 8.65
N ASP A 54 6.86 -5.59 7.89
CA ASP A 54 7.01 -6.99 8.28
C ASP A 54 8.48 -7.43 8.24
N SER A 55 9.31 -6.85 7.36
CA SER A 55 10.76 -7.09 7.41
C SER A 55 11.38 -6.59 8.71
N LEU A 56 10.94 -5.43 9.23
CA LEU A 56 11.41 -4.94 10.53
C LEU A 56 11.03 -5.90 11.65
N LEU A 57 9.83 -6.47 11.61
CA LEU A 57 9.37 -7.46 12.58
C LEU A 57 10.14 -8.78 12.47
N ILE A 58 10.33 -9.30 11.26
CA ILE A 58 11.10 -10.52 10.99
C ILE A 58 12.54 -10.34 11.46
N PHE A 59 13.18 -9.21 11.14
CA PHE A 59 14.54 -8.93 11.61
C PHE A 59 14.59 -8.79 13.12
N GLY A 60 13.62 -8.12 13.75
CA GLY A 60 13.51 -8.08 15.20
C GLY A 60 13.43 -9.48 15.81
N ALA A 61 12.65 -10.38 15.21
CA ALA A 61 12.52 -11.76 15.65
C ALA A 61 13.84 -12.55 15.48
N ILE A 62 14.54 -12.40 14.35
CA ILE A 62 15.85 -13.04 14.11
C ILE A 62 16.85 -12.61 15.19
N HIS A 63 16.92 -11.32 15.51
CA HIS A 63 17.83 -10.81 16.55
C HIS A 63 17.40 -11.22 17.97
N ALA A 64 16.11 -11.53 18.16
CA ALA A 64 15.58 -12.11 19.40
C ALA A 64 15.79 -13.64 19.50
N GLY A 65 16.40 -14.27 18.50
CA GLY A 65 16.71 -15.70 18.49
C GLY A 65 15.62 -16.60 17.91
N ALA A 66 14.69 -16.06 17.13
CA ALA A 66 13.73 -16.88 16.38
C ALA A 66 14.45 -17.73 15.33
N ASP A 67 13.93 -18.94 15.10
CA ASP A 67 14.43 -19.87 14.08
C ASP A 67 13.90 -19.48 12.69
N VAL A 68 14.30 -18.30 12.24
CA VAL A 68 14.02 -17.77 10.90
C VAL A 68 15.34 -17.37 10.27
N SER A 69 15.60 -17.87 9.07
CA SER A 69 16.81 -17.56 8.32
C SER A 69 16.63 -16.32 7.45
N TYR A 70 17.75 -15.65 7.13
CA TYR A 70 17.76 -14.58 6.12
C TYR A 70 17.32 -15.05 4.73
N ARG A 71 17.48 -16.35 4.43
CA ARG A 71 17.01 -16.96 3.18
C ARG A 71 15.48 -16.99 3.12
N GLU A 72 14.83 -17.43 4.20
CA GLU A 72 13.37 -17.44 4.25
C GLU A 72 12.81 -16.01 4.19
N TRP A 73 13.49 -15.06 4.83
CA TRP A 73 13.14 -13.65 4.70
C TRP A 73 13.24 -13.15 3.26
N ILE A 74 14.34 -13.39 2.53
CA ILE A 74 14.48 -12.85 1.16
C ILE A 74 13.47 -13.48 0.19
N GLU A 75 13.16 -14.76 0.37
CA GLU A 75 12.13 -15.45 -0.40
C GLU A 75 10.76 -14.82 -0.12
N TRP A 76 10.41 -14.59 1.14
CA TRP A 76 9.18 -13.90 1.55
C TRP A 76 9.09 -12.46 1.05
N PHE A 77 10.18 -11.72 1.20
CA PHE A 77 10.28 -10.32 0.82
C PHE A 77 10.11 -10.14 -0.69
N GLY A 78 10.68 -11.03 -1.50
CA GLY A 78 10.67 -10.95 -2.95
C GLY A 78 9.27 -10.94 -3.57
N TYR A 79 8.39 -11.86 -3.16
CA TYR A 79 7.01 -11.84 -3.66
C TYR A 79 6.17 -10.76 -2.98
N THR A 80 6.40 -10.47 -1.69
CA THR A 80 5.62 -9.45 -0.97
C THR A 80 5.86 -8.06 -1.56
N VAL A 81 7.11 -7.69 -1.86
CA VAL A 81 7.43 -6.40 -2.50
C VAL A 81 6.82 -6.31 -3.90
N LEU A 82 6.84 -7.40 -4.66
CA LEU A 82 6.23 -7.45 -5.99
C LEU A 82 4.73 -7.15 -5.93
N PHE A 83 3.99 -7.83 -5.04
CA PHE A 83 2.55 -7.62 -4.89
C PHE A 83 2.21 -6.28 -4.23
N ASN A 84 3.04 -5.76 -3.33
CA ASN A 84 2.92 -4.40 -2.83
C ASN A 84 3.02 -3.36 -3.97
N ILE A 85 4.01 -3.50 -4.87
CA ILE A 85 4.15 -2.63 -6.04
C ILE A 85 2.92 -2.74 -6.94
N ILE A 86 2.48 -3.96 -7.25
CA ILE A 86 1.29 -4.19 -8.08
C ILE A 86 0.06 -3.49 -7.47
N GLY A 87 -0.17 -3.65 -6.16
CA GLY A 87 -1.30 -3.00 -5.48
C GLY A 87 -1.25 -1.48 -5.57
N GLY A 88 -0.08 -0.89 -5.30
CA GLY A 88 0.11 0.56 -5.44
C GLY A 88 -0.15 1.06 -6.87
N VAL A 89 0.41 0.39 -7.87
CA VAL A 89 0.24 0.75 -9.29
C VAL A 89 -1.22 0.62 -9.72
N VAL A 90 -1.87 -0.50 -9.39
CA VAL A 90 -3.28 -0.74 -9.72
C VAL A 90 -4.17 0.32 -9.08
N LEU A 91 -3.98 0.63 -7.78
CA LEU A 91 -4.76 1.64 -7.08
C LEU A 91 -4.63 3.01 -7.75
N VAL A 92 -3.40 3.50 -7.96
CA VAL A 92 -3.19 4.84 -8.53
C VAL A 92 -3.68 4.90 -9.97
N THR A 93 -3.53 3.80 -10.72
CA THR A 93 -4.05 3.71 -12.09
C THR A 93 -5.57 3.78 -12.11
N ALA A 94 -6.25 3.01 -11.26
CA ALA A 94 -7.71 3.02 -11.15
C ALA A 94 -8.23 4.41 -10.79
N LEU A 95 -7.66 5.05 -9.76
CA LEU A 95 -8.03 6.42 -9.36
C LEU A 95 -7.77 7.43 -10.48
N ARG A 96 -6.68 7.27 -11.25
CA ARG A 96 -6.38 8.12 -12.40
C ARG A 96 -7.42 7.94 -13.51
N LEU A 97 -7.79 6.70 -13.84
CA LEU A 97 -8.80 6.41 -14.86
C LEU A 97 -10.16 7.01 -14.49
N VAL A 98 -10.58 6.88 -13.23
CA VAL A 98 -11.83 7.47 -12.73
C VAL A 98 -11.79 9.00 -12.88
N ARG A 99 -10.72 9.64 -12.40
CA ARG A 99 -10.57 11.10 -12.49
C ARG A 99 -10.52 11.62 -13.93
N THR A 100 -9.77 10.95 -14.81
CA THR A 100 -9.63 11.37 -16.21
C THR A 100 -10.95 11.24 -16.97
N LYS A 101 -11.76 10.21 -16.70
CA LYS A 101 -13.07 10.04 -17.34
C LYS A 101 -14.01 11.21 -17.06
N GLU A 102 -14.04 11.69 -15.82
CA GLU A 102 -14.88 12.83 -15.43
C GLU A 102 -14.45 14.12 -16.13
N LEU A 103 -13.14 14.36 -16.23
CA LEU A 103 -12.59 15.52 -16.92
C LEU A 103 -12.97 15.53 -18.41
N VAL A 104 -12.79 14.40 -19.11
CA VAL A 104 -13.13 14.28 -20.53
C VAL A 104 -14.63 14.48 -20.77
N LYS A 105 -15.49 14.03 -19.85
CA LYS A 105 -16.93 14.27 -19.94
C LYS A 105 -17.26 15.76 -19.77
N SER A 106 -16.68 16.39 -18.75
CA SER A 106 -16.89 17.83 -18.49
C SER A 106 -16.45 18.71 -19.66
N GLU A 107 -15.33 18.39 -20.31
CA GLU A 107 -14.86 19.13 -21.49
C GLU A 107 -15.79 18.95 -22.71
N ARG A 108 -16.35 17.74 -22.90
CA ARG A 108 -17.29 17.48 -24.00
C ARG A 108 -18.62 18.20 -23.82
N ASP A 109 -19.10 18.29 -22.59
CA ASP A 109 -20.35 18.98 -22.26
C ASP A 109 -20.18 20.52 -22.45
N GLN A 110 -19.02 21.10 -22.08
CA GLN A 110 -18.73 22.52 -22.28
C GLN A 110 -18.55 22.95 -23.75
N ASN A 111 -18.03 22.06 -24.60
CA ASN A 111 -17.76 22.38 -26.01
C ASN A 111 -18.99 22.14 -26.93
N SER A 112 -20.10 21.67 -26.36
CA SER A 112 -21.36 21.40 -27.06
C SER A 112 -22.43 22.48 -26.81
N GLU A 113 -22.14 23.49 -25.97
CA GLU A 113 -22.89 24.74 -25.79
C GLU A 113 -22.28 25.87 -26.64
#